data_AF-A0A383E8L2-F1
#
_entry.id   AF-A0A383E8L2-F1
#
_cell.length_a   1.000
_cell.length_b   1.000
_cell.length_c   1.000
_cell.angle_alpha   90.00
_cell.angle_beta   90.00
_cell.angle_gamma   90.00
#
_symmetry.space_group_name_H-M   'P 1'
#
loop_
_entity.id
_entity.type
_entity.pdbx_description
1 polymer ?
#
loop_
_entity_poly.entity_id
_entity_poly.type
_entity_poly.pdbx_seq_one_letter_code
_entity_poly.pdbx_strand_id
1 'polypeptide(L)'
;MEEYMFGIDKDKIDKVTQMISPIIEDKIDIIKNMGVETLNNDEKFHEKFSDKIYSLLALSSAGVIKIIPFFKKKFYASMIEVKNEIVEIDGEEISIRPDFKEKLPQAVLRGLKK
;
A
#
# COMPACT_ATOMS: atom_id res chain seq x y z
N MET A 1 9.95 -28.61 -17.67
CA MET A 1 10.34 -28.24 -16.30
C MET A 1 9.87 -26.82 -16.07
N GLU A 2 8.75 -26.63 -15.39
CA GLU A 2 8.36 -25.35 -14.82
C GLU A 2 8.16 -25.62 -13.33
N GLU A 3 9.22 -25.38 -12.57
CA GLU A 3 9.34 -25.70 -11.16
C GLU A 3 8.53 -24.69 -10.31
N TYR A 4 7.40 -25.14 -9.79
CA TYR A 4 6.98 -25.05 -8.37
C TYR A 4 7.59 -23.92 -7.49
N MET A 5 7.45 -22.64 -7.86
CA MET A 5 7.84 -21.51 -6.99
C MET A 5 6.73 -20.53 -6.55
N PHE A 6 5.43 -20.76 -6.84
CA PHE A 6 4.43 -19.68 -6.66
C PHE A 6 3.10 -20.05 -5.98
N GLY A 7 2.99 -21.22 -5.34
CA GLY A 7 1.75 -21.61 -4.64
C GLY A 7 1.51 -20.89 -3.30
N ILE A 8 2.58 -20.49 -2.61
CA ILE A 8 2.52 -19.99 -1.23
C ILE A 8 2.27 -18.47 -1.17
N ASP A 9 2.70 -17.72 -2.19
CA ASP A 9 2.64 -16.26 -2.18
C ASP A 9 1.24 -15.72 -2.49
N LYS A 10 0.47 -16.36 -3.39
CA LYS A 10 -0.81 -15.79 -3.86
C LYS A 10 -1.84 -15.64 -2.74
N ASP A 11 -2.15 -16.72 -2.03
CA ASP A 11 -3.14 -16.72 -0.94
C ASP A 11 -2.73 -15.76 0.21
N LYS A 12 -1.43 -15.74 0.53
CA LYS A 12 -0.89 -14.84 1.56
C LYS A 12 -0.93 -13.37 1.13
N ILE A 13 -0.57 -13.08 -0.12
CA ILE A 13 -0.64 -11.73 -0.69
C ILE A 13 -2.10 -11.26 -0.76
N ASP A 14 -3.04 -12.12 -1.16
CA ASP A 14 -4.47 -11.81 -1.17
C ASP A 14 -4.97 -11.51 0.26
N LYS A 15 -4.61 -12.35 1.24
CA LYS A 15 -4.93 -12.11 2.66
C LYS A 15 -4.36 -10.80 3.18
N VAL A 16 -3.12 -10.49 2.85
CA VAL A 16 -2.49 -9.22 3.23
C VAL A 16 -3.15 -8.04 2.53
N THR A 17 -3.50 -8.17 1.25
CA THR A 17 -4.26 -7.15 0.51
C THR A 17 -5.60 -6.85 1.19
N GLN A 18 -6.32 -7.87 1.62
CA GLN A 18 -7.59 -7.74 2.36
C GLN A 18 -7.41 -7.10 3.74
N MET A 19 -6.26 -7.27 4.39
CA MET A 19 -5.94 -6.63 5.67
C MET A 19 -5.51 -5.16 5.50
N ILE A 20 -4.70 -4.87 4.48
CA ILE A 20 -4.13 -3.53 4.25
C ILE A 20 -5.19 -2.55 3.75
N SER A 21 -6.02 -2.98 2.80
CA SER A 21 -6.99 -2.10 2.13
C SER A 21 -7.86 -1.30 3.11
N PRO A 22 -8.55 -1.92 4.09
CA PRO A 22 -9.36 -1.16 5.06
C PRO A 22 -8.54 -0.24 5.96
N ILE A 23 -7.27 -0.57 6.25
CA ILE A 23 -6.36 0.30 7.02
C ILE A 23 -6.03 1.57 6.22
N ILE A 24 -5.78 1.42 4.92
CA ILE A 24 -5.52 2.56 4.03
C ILE A 24 -6.77 3.42 3.89
N GLU A 25 -7.95 2.80 3.70
CA GLU A 25 -9.21 3.53 3.63
C GLU A 25 -9.47 4.36 4.89
N ASP A 26 -9.27 3.80 6.08
CA ASP A 26 -9.43 4.50 7.37
C ASP A 26 -8.45 5.67 7.54
N LYS A 27 -7.25 5.56 6.95
CA LYS A 27 -6.18 6.55 7.07
C LYS A 27 -6.04 7.45 5.86
N ILE A 28 -6.95 7.38 4.89
CA ILE A 28 -6.83 8.12 3.64
C ILE A 28 -6.80 9.64 3.84
N ASP A 29 -7.48 10.14 4.87
CA ASP A 29 -7.46 11.57 5.20
C ASP A 29 -6.06 12.06 5.62
N ILE A 30 -5.14 11.18 6.03
CA ILE A 30 -3.74 11.57 6.26
C ILE A 30 -3.14 12.10 4.96
N ILE A 31 -3.42 11.45 3.82
CA ILE A 31 -2.91 11.83 2.49
C ILE A 31 -3.45 13.19 2.07
N LYS A 32 -4.75 13.46 2.29
CA LYS A 32 -5.37 14.76 1.98
C LYS A 32 -4.75 15.91 2.74
N ASN A 33 -4.30 15.65 3.97
CA ASN A 33 -3.66 16.64 4.82
C ASN A 33 -2.14 16.73 4.59
N MET A 34 -1.57 15.96 3.66
CA MET A 34 -0.18 16.14 3.24
C MET A 34 -0.06 17.33 2.29
N GLY A 35 1.12 17.95 2.23
CA GLY A 35 1.44 18.89 1.16
C GLY A 35 1.98 18.17 -0.07
N VAL A 36 1.86 18.80 -1.24
CA VAL A 36 2.33 18.25 -2.53
C VAL A 36 3.81 17.87 -2.47
N GLU A 37 4.62 18.66 -1.79
CA GLU A 37 6.05 18.37 -1.57
C GLU A 37 6.27 17.02 -0.86
N THR A 38 5.41 16.67 0.10
CA THR A 38 5.50 15.37 0.80
C THR A 38 5.10 14.23 -0.12
N LEU A 39 4.09 14.40 -0.97
CA LEU A 39 3.62 13.34 -1.88
C LEU A 39 4.58 13.10 -3.04
N ASN A 40 5.28 14.14 -3.50
CA ASN A 40 6.30 14.06 -4.54
C ASN A 40 7.64 13.50 -4.04
N ASN A 41 7.82 13.36 -2.72
CA ASN A 41 9.02 12.77 -2.14
C ASN A 41 8.68 11.42 -1.49
N ASP A 42 9.08 10.33 -2.13
CA ASP A 42 8.75 8.97 -1.69
C ASP A 42 9.25 8.67 -0.26
N GLU A 43 10.41 9.20 0.13
CA GLU A 43 10.94 9.03 1.49
C GLU A 43 10.03 9.72 2.53
N LYS A 44 9.66 10.98 2.30
CA LYS A 44 8.73 11.71 3.19
C LYS A 44 7.34 11.06 3.23
N PHE A 45 6.86 10.58 2.09
CA PHE A 45 5.60 9.84 2.01
C PHE A 45 5.66 8.55 2.82
N HIS A 46 6.76 7.81 2.74
CA HIS A 46 6.94 6.60 3.53
C HIS A 46 6.94 6.87 5.02
N GLU A 47 7.68 7.87 5.46
CA GLU A 47 7.76 8.27 6.88
C GLU A 47 6.39 8.70 7.43
N LYS A 48 5.64 9.53 6.68
CA LYS A 48 4.37 10.08 7.18
C LYS A 48 3.17 9.14 7.04
N PHE A 49 3.15 8.30 6.01
CA PHE A 49 2.02 7.41 5.71
C PHE A 49 2.39 5.94 5.80
N SER A 50 3.32 5.50 4.96
CA SER A 50 3.56 4.06 4.76
C SER A 50 3.98 3.35 6.04
N ASP A 51 4.83 3.97 6.86
CA ASP A 51 5.29 3.41 8.13
C ASP A 51 4.19 3.22 9.15
N LYS A 52 3.20 4.13 9.16
CA LYS A 52 2.02 4.00 10.01
C LYS A 52 1.17 2.82 9.58
N ILE A 53 0.90 2.71 8.27
CA ILE A 53 0.13 1.59 7.72
C ILE A 53 0.86 0.27 7.95
N TYR A 54 2.19 0.23 7.76
CA TYR A 54 3.00 -0.96 8.03
C TYR A 54 2.91 -1.38 9.50
N SER A 55 2.98 -0.42 10.43
CA SER A 55 2.89 -0.71 11.87
C SER A 55 1.53 -1.27 12.25
N LEU A 56 0.44 -0.70 11.73
CA LEU A 56 -0.92 -1.20 11.95
C LEU A 56 -1.13 -2.59 11.33
N LEU A 57 -0.56 -2.83 10.15
CA LEU A 57 -0.57 -4.14 9.51
C LEU A 57 0.24 -5.16 10.31
N ALA A 58 1.41 -4.79 10.84
CA ALA A 58 2.24 -5.67 11.64
C ALA A 58 1.51 -6.14 12.90
N LEU A 59 0.69 -5.28 13.51
CA LEU A 59 -0.17 -5.62 14.65
C LEU A 59 -1.34 -6.53 14.26
N SER A 60 -1.99 -6.27 13.14
CA SER A 60 -3.22 -6.98 12.72
C SER A 60 -2.97 -8.28 11.93
N SER A 61 -1.80 -8.42 11.32
CA SER A 61 -1.51 -9.53 10.39
C SER A 61 -1.20 -10.88 11.06
N ALA A 62 -1.17 -10.96 12.39
CA ALA A 62 -0.86 -12.18 13.15
C ALA A 62 0.41 -12.91 12.66
N GLY A 63 1.40 -12.17 12.15
CA GLY A 63 2.65 -12.72 11.61
C GLY A 63 2.63 -13.17 10.15
N VAL A 64 1.50 -13.04 9.42
CA VAL A 64 1.43 -13.37 7.98
C VAL A 64 2.49 -12.61 7.18
N ILE A 65 2.72 -11.33 7.50
CA ILE A 65 3.72 -10.51 6.83
C ILE A 65 5.17 -10.99 7.03
N LYS A 66 5.45 -11.74 8.11
CA LYS A 66 6.80 -12.27 8.39
C LYS A 66 7.15 -13.45 7.48
N ILE A 67 6.15 -14.10 6.91
CA ILE A 67 6.32 -15.29 6.07
C ILE A 67 6.54 -14.88 4.60
N ILE A 68 6.20 -13.64 4.24
CA ILE A 68 6.39 -13.13 2.89
C ILE A 68 7.83 -12.60 2.78
N PRO A 69 8.66 -13.10 1.85
CA PRO A 69 10.03 -12.66 1.71
C PRO A 69 10.10 -11.19 1.26
N PHE A 70 11.01 -10.43 1.88
CA PHE A 70 11.21 -9.01 1.61
C PHE A 70 9.94 -8.15 1.72
N PHE A 71 8.98 -8.58 2.57
CA PHE A 71 7.65 -7.97 2.63
C PHE A 71 7.68 -6.44 2.79
N LYS A 72 8.53 -5.89 3.66
CA LYS A 72 8.61 -4.44 3.87
C LYS A 72 8.95 -3.67 2.59
N LYS A 73 9.86 -4.20 1.77
CA LYS A 73 10.21 -3.61 0.46
C LYS A 73 9.03 -3.66 -0.50
N LYS A 74 8.36 -4.81 -0.60
CA LYS A 74 7.16 -5.01 -1.43
C LYS A 74 6.00 -4.11 -0.99
N PHE A 75 5.85 -3.95 0.32
CA PHE A 75 4.86 -3.07 0.93
C PHE A 75 5.11 -1.60 0.59
N TYR A 76 6.34 -1.11 0.65
CA TYR A 76 6.63 0.26 0.23
C TYR A 76 6.37 0.47 -1.27
N ALA A 77 6.77 -0.47 -2.12
CA ALA A 77 6.42 -0.42 -3.54
C ALA A 77 4.89 -0.37 -3.74
N SER A 78 4.15 -1.15 -2.96
CA SER A 78 2.68 -1.14 -2.91
C SER A 78 2.12 0.22 -2.50
N MET A 79 2.68 0.88 -1.49
CA MET A 79 2.21 2.22 -1.11
C MET A 79 2.46 3.27 -2.19
N ILE A 80 3.52 3.14 -2.99
CA ILE A 80 3.75 4.03 -4.14
C ILE A 80 2.72 3.79 -5.25
N GLU A 81 2.42 2.53 -5.58
CA GLU A 81 1.37 2.21 -6.55
C GLU A 81 0.02 2.76 -6.09
N VAL A 82 -0.30 2.59 -4.80
CA VAL A 82 -1.49 3.12 -4.15
C VAL A 82 -1.54 4.65 -4.28
N LYS A 83 -0.46 5.35 -3.89
CA LYS A 83 -0.34 6.81 -4.04
C LYS A 83 -0.66 7.25 -5.46
N ASN A 84 -0.03 6.64 -6.45
CA ASN A 84 -0.17 7.02 -7.86
C ASN A 84 -1.57 6.71 -8.42
N GLU A 85 -2.25 5.71 -7.88
CA GLU A 85 -3.59 5.31 -8.32
C GLU A 85 -4.70 6.15 -7.67
N ILE A 86 -4.54 6.54 -6.41
CA ILE A 86 -5.64 7.15 -5.63
C ILE A 86 -5.49 8.66 -5.47
N VAL A 87 -4.29 9.20 -5.61
CA VAL A 87 -4.02 10.63 -5.41
C VAL A 87 -4.06 11.34 -6.75
N GLU A 88 -4.77 12.46 -6.78
CA GLU A 88 -4.76 13.42 -7.87
C GLU A 88 -4.18 14.73 -7.34
N ILE A 89 -3.22 15.28 -8.08
CA ILE A 89 -2.54 16.53 -7.76
C ILE A 89 -2.85 17.51 -8.89
N ASP A 90 -3.60 18.56 -8.58
CA ASP A 90 -3.89 19.66 -9.50
C ASP A 90 -3.24 20.94 -8.95
N GLY A 91 -2.06 21.25 -9.46
CA GLY A 91 -1.22 22.32 -8.91
C GLY A 91 -0.83 22.06 -7.45
N GLU A 92 -1.43 22.84 -6.53
CA GLU A 92 -1.23 22.73 -5.09
C GLU A 92 -2.36 21.97 -4.37
N GLU A 93 -3.45 21.63 -5.09
CA GLU A 93 -4.58 20.91 -4.52
C GLU A 93 -4.38 19.40 -4.60
N ILE A 94 -4.66 18.73 -3.48
CA ILE A 94 -4.58 17.27 -3.36
C ILE A 94 -5.99 16.73 -3.17
N SER A 95 -6.39 15.88 -4.11
CA SER A 95 -7.68 15.20 -4.09
C SER A 95 -7.48 13.69 -4.07
N ILE A 96 -8.44 12.98 -3.47
CA ILE A 96 -8.52 11.52 -3.58
C ILE A 96 -9.52 11.20 -4.69
N ARG A 97 -9.13 10.34 -5.62
CA ARG A 97 -10.01 9.93 -6.72
C ARG A 97 -11.28 9.27 -6.19
N PRO A 98 -12.46 9.53 -6.77
CA PRO A 98 -13.73 8.98 -6.29
C PRO A 98 -13.81 7.45 -6.39
N ASP A 99 -13.11 6.84 -7.34
CA ASP A 99 -13.04 5.40 -7.59
C ASP A 99 -11.92 4.69 -6.79
N PHE A 100 -11.28 5.39 -5.83
CA PHE A 100 -10.10 4.85 -5.15
C PHE A 100 -10.39 3.52 -4.43
N LYS A 101 -11.58 3.35 -3.85
CA LYS A 101 -11.94 2.13 -3.10
C LYS A 101 -11.92 0.88 -3.99
N GLU A 102 -12.33 1.02 -5.25
CA GLU A 102 -12.35 -0.07 -6.21
C GLU A 102 -10.92 -0.39 -6.71
N LYS A 103 -10.09 0.64 -6.88
CA LYS A 103 -8.71 0.51 -7.36
C LYS A 103 -7.72 0.10 -6.28
N LEU A 104 -7.98 0.42 -5.02
CA LEU A 104 -7.06 0.24 -3.90
C LEU A 104 -6.59 -1.22 -3.76
N PRO A 105 -7.46 -2.25 -3.73
CA PRO A 105 -7.00 -3.64 -3.64
C PRO A 105 -6.09 -4.02 -4.82
N GLN A 106 -6.36 -3.53 -6.03
CA GLN A 106 -5.55 -3.83 -7.20
C GLN A 106 -4.18 -3.13 -7.17
N ALA A 107 -4.14 -1.89 -6.70
CA ALA A 107 -2.89 -1.14 -6.52
C ALA A 107 -2.02 -1.80 -5.44
N VAL A 108 -2.64 -2.22 -4.33
CA VAL A 108 -1.95 -2.94 -3.26
C VAL A 108 -1.33 -4.24 -3.78
N LEU A 109 -2.15 -5.04 -4.47
CA LEU A 109 -1.76 -6.32 -5.05
C LEU A 109 -0.62 -6.18 -6.07
N ARG A 110 -0.64 -5.13 -6.90
CA ARG A 110 0.42 -4.86 -7.89
C ARG A 110 1.78 -4.66 -7.23
N GLY A 111 1.86 -3.84 -6.18
CA GLY A 111 3.15 -3.63 -5.51
C GLY A 111 3.62 -4.82 -4.67
N LEU A 112 2.70 -5.60 -4.09
CA LEU A 112 3.06 -6.82 -3.36
C LEU A 112 3.58 -7.95 -4.27
N LYS A 113 3.26 -7.89 -5.58
CA LYS A 113 3.73 -8.84 -6.60
C LYS A 113 5.06 -8.46 -7.25
N LYS A 114 5.54 -7.24 -7.04
CA LYS A 114 6.91 -6.84 -7.44
C LYS A 114 7.96 -7.57 -6.58
#